data_AF-A0A4R2QTP5-F1
#
_entry.id   AF-A0A4R2QTP5-F1
#
_cell.length_a   1.000
_cell.length_b   1.000
_cell.length_c   1.000
_cell.angle_alpha   90.00
_cell.angle_beta   90.00
_cell.angle_gamma   90.00
#
_symmetry.space_group_name_H-M   'P 1'
#
loop_
_entity.id
_entity.type
_entity.pdbx_description
1 polymer ?
#
loop_
_entity_poly.entity_id
_entity_poly.type
_entity_poly.pdbx_seq_one_letter_code
_entity_poly.pdbx_strand_id
1 'polypeptide(L)'
;MKAVAVVGYKNTGKTTLVARLVAAFKADGLRVGTLKHEAGGHDIPGDTPHSDTWQHRAAGADATLLVSPTQAVQREYYASEPPLEHFLAELADLDLVLVEGWKSSDLPKIVLVSGGKIERLTNVIALAGNCKDSSIAVGQEQVYDREDIEALVQLIKEHVLHE
;
A
#
# COMPACT_ATOMS: atom_id res chain seq x y z
N MET A 1 -12.15 9.68 1.96
CA MET A 1 -11.04 8.76 1.70
C MET A 1 -11.44 7.34 2.02
N LYS A 2 -11.09 6.40 1.13
CA LYS A 2 -11.19 4.95 1.33
C LYS A 2 -9.80 4.31 1.24
N ALA A 3 -9.60 3.14 1.84
CA ALA A 3 -8.31 2.46 1.80
C ALA A 3 -8.45 0.95 1.57
N VAL A 4 -7.51 0.38 0.82
CA VAL A 4 -7.40 -1.06 0.56
C VAL A 4 -5.95 -1.49 0.63
N ALA A 5 -5.69 -2.63 1.28
CA ALA A 5 -4.35 -3.17 1.41
C ALA A 5 -4.02 -4.20 0.32
N VAL A 6 -2.80 -4.13 -0.20
CA VAL A 6 -2.20 -5.12 -1.09
C VAL A 6 -1.09 -5.80 -0.30
N VAL A 7 -1.31 -7.06 0.05
CA VAL A 7 -0.45 -7.85 0.94
C VAL A 7 0.10 -9.09 0.25
N GLY A 8 1.15 -9.69 0.79
CA GLY A 8 1.80 -10.87 0.21
C GLY A 8 3.26 -10.95 0.60
N TYR A 9 3.89 -12.10 0.38
CA TYR A 9 5.32 -12.31 0.69
C TYR A 9 6.23 -11.34 -0.08
N LYS A 10 7.48 -11.17 0.37
CA LYS A 10 8.48 -10.39 -0.37
C LYS A 10 8.66 -10.97 -1.78
N ASN A 11 8.92 -10.09 -2.76
CA ASN A 11 9.12 -10.43 -4.18
C ASN A 11 7.96 -11.13 -4.90
N THR A 12 6.72 -10.91 -4.46
CA THR A 12 5.50 -11.44 -5.12
C THR A 12 4.93 -10.54 -6.22
N GLY A 13 5.44 -9.32 -6.37
CA GLY A 13 4.97 -8.34 -7.36
C GLY A 13 4.03 -7.25 -6.81
N LYS A 14 3.93 -7.09 -5.48
CA LYS A 14 3.04 -6.09 -4.85
C LYS A 14 3.25 -4.68 -5.39
N THR A 15 4.51 -4.21 -5.42
CA THR A 15 4.83 -2.87 -5.90
C THR A 15 4.41 -2.68 -7.36
N THR A 16 4.57 -3.69 -8.21
CA THR A 16 4.08 -3.66 -9.60
C THR A 16 2.56 -3.59 -9.66
N LEU A 17 1.85 -4.39 -8.87
CA LEU A 17 0.39 -4.37 -8.83
C LEU A 17 -0.13 -3.01 -8.34
N VAL A 18 0.41 -2.50 -7.23
CA VAL A 18 0.04 -1.19 -6.67
C VAL A 18 0.25 -0.09 -7.71
N ALA A 19 1.40 -0.05 -8.38
CA ALA A 19 1.65 0.95 -9.43
C ALA A 19 0.63 0.89 -10.58
N ARG A 20 0.23 -0.31 -11.01
CA ARG A 20 -0.78 -0.49 -12.07
C ARG A 20 -2.17 -0.08 -11.61
N LEU A 21 -2.54 -0.40 -10.37
CA LEU A 21 -3.80 0.05 -9.77
C LEU A 21 -3.84 1.57 -9.62
N VAL A 22 -2.74 2.21 -9.20
CA VAL A 22 -2.63 3.68 -9.20
C VAL A 22 -2.91 4.23 -10.59
N ALA A 23 -2.24 3.72 -11.62
CA ALA A 23 -2.44 4.20 -12.99
C ALA A 23 -3.90 4.07 -13.45
N ALA A 24 -4.54 2.93 -13.15
CA ALA A 24 -5.94 2.69 -13.51
C ALA A 24 -6.91 3.63 -12.78
N PHE A 25 -6.81 3.77 -11.45
CA PHE A 25 -7.69 4.68 -10.70
C PHE A 25 -7.43 6.15 -11.01
N LYS A 26 -6.18 6.53 -11.33
CA LYS A 26 -5.86 7.88 -11.82
C LYS A 26 -6.52 8.15 -13.17
N ALA A 27 -6.59 7.16 -14.07
CA ALA A 27 -7.28 7.28 -15.35
C ALA A 27 -8.81 7.47 -15.16
N ASP A 28 -9.36 6.92 -14.09
CA ASP A 28 -10.75 7.13 -13.66
C ASP A 28 -10.99 8.48 -12.96
N GLY A 29 -9.98 9.33 -12.85
CA GLY A 29 -10.09 10.68 -12.29
C GLY A 29 -9.94 10.78 -10.77
N LEU A 30 -9.66 9.69 -10.06
CA LEU A 30 -9.51 9.72 -8.61
C LEU A 30 -8.20 10.41 -8.18
N ARG A 31 -8.21 11.00 -7.00
CA ARG A 31 -7.03 11.39 -6.21
C ARG A 31 -6.57 10.17 -5.43
N VAL A 32 -5.47 9.56 -5.89
CA VAL A 32 -4.97 8.29 -5.35
C VAL A 32 -3.68 8.54 -4.57
N GLY A 33 -3.62 8.06 -3.33
CA GLY A 33 -2.41 7.97 -2.52
C GLY A 33 -1.89 6.54 -2.41
N THR A 34 -0.64 6.42 -1.97
CA THR A 34 -0.02 5.13 -1.65
C THR A 34 0.63 5.22 -0.28
N LEU A 35 0.47 4.16 0.52
CA LEU A 35 1.19 3.99 1.78
C LEU A 35 1.95 2.68 1.69
N LYS A 36 3.26 2.69 1.94
CA LYS A 36 4.07 1.47 1.94
C LYS A 36 4.62 1.18 3.33
N HIS A 37 4.36 -0.01 3.83
CA HIS A 37 4.85 -0.49 5.12
C HIS A 37 6.08 -1.39 4.92
N GLU A 38 7.24 -0.95 5.39
CA GLU A 38 8.45 -1.79 5.44
C GLU A 38 8.66 -2.31 6.87
N ALA A 39 8.20 -3.54 7.12
CA ALA A 39 8.33 -4.19 8.43
C ALA A 39 9.77 -4.57 8.83
N GLY A 40 10.78 -4.27 8.00
CA GLY A 40 12.18 -4.65 8.23
C GLY A 40 12.93 -3.83 9.29
N GLY A 41 12.33 -2.76 9.84
CA GLY A 41 12.95 -1.93 10.88
C GLY A 41 14.19 -1.15 10.44
N HIS A 42 14.43 -1.06 9.12
CA HIS A 42 15.52 -0.27 8.56
C HIS A 42 15.09 1.18 8.37
N ASP A 43 16.04 2.13 8.51
CA ASP A 43 15.79 3.52 8.15
C ASP A 43 15.33 3.64 6.69
N ILE A 44 14.35 4.51 6.44
CA ILE A 44 13.85 4.78 5.10
C ILE A 44 14.98 5.46 4.29
N PRO A 45 15.36 4.91 3.12
CA PRO A 45 16.42 5.47 2.29
C PRO A 45 16.23 6.96 1.96
N GLY A 46 17.33 7.67 1.71
CA GLY A 46 17.31 9.06 1.24
C GLY A 46 17.57 10.13 2.30
N ASP A 47 17.89 9.76 3.53
CA ASP A 47 18.47 10.66 4.54
C ASP A 47 19.84 10.13 4.95
N THR A 48 20.85 10.45 4.14
CA THR A 48 22.21 9.93 4.30
C THR A 48 22.99 10.72 5.36
N PRO A 49 23.92 10.08 6.09
CA PRO A 49 24.83 10.80 6.97
C PRO A 49 25.44 12.02 6.28
N HIS A 50 25.47 13.14 7.01
CA HIS A 50 25.99 14.44 6.57
C HIS A 50 25.11 15.28 5.63
N SER A 51 23.92 14.83 5.22
CA SER A 51 22.94 15.74 4.60
C SER A 51 22.42 16.77 5.62
N ASP A 52 21.90 17.90 5.15
CA ASP A 52 21.34 18.95 6.03
C ASP A 52 20.18 18.39 6.89
N THR A 53 19.27 17.63 6.28
CA THR A 53 18.15 16.98 6.99
C THR A 53 18.63 15.96 8.01
N TRP A 54 19.69 15.22 7.71
CA TRP A 54 20.28 14.26 8.64
C TRP A 54 20.88 14.99 9.85
N GLN A 55 21.56 16.11 9.63
CA GLN A 55 22.12 16.91 10.72
C GLN A 55 21.01 17.48 11.62
N HIS A 56 19.88 17.91 11.05
CA HIS A 56 18.72 18.34 11.83
C HIS A 56 18.14 17.21 12.68
N ARG A 57 17.96 16.01 12.10
CA ARG A 57 17.55 14.80 12.83
C ARG A 57 18.52 14.49 13.97
N ALA A 58 19.83 14.46 13.67
CA ALA A 58 20.87 14.15 14.66
C ALA A 58 20.93 15.18 15.79
N ALA A 59 20.53 16.43 15.53
CA ALA A 59 20.38 17.46 16.55
C ALA A 59 19.11 17.33 17.40
N GLY A 60 18.22 16.38 17.10
CA GLY A 60 17.01 16.09 17.87
C GLY A 60 15.73 16.69 17.29
N ALA A 61 15.67 16.99 16.00
CA ALA A 61 14.41 17.39 15.37
C ALA A 61 13.41 16.22 15.37
N ASP A 62 12.19 16.45 15.86
CA ASP A 62 11.10 15.46 15.85
C ASP A 62 10.58 15.18 14.43
N ALA A 63 10.74 16.17 13.54
CA ALA A 63 10.43 16.05 12.12
C ALA A 63 11.38 16.91 11.27
N THR A 64 11.60 16.48 10.02
CA THR A 64 12.28 17.29 8.99
C THR A 64 11.42 17.40 7.75
N LEU A 65 11.42 18.58 7.13
CA LEU A 65 10.69 18.86 5.90
C LEU A 65 11.64 19.46 4.86
N LEU A 66 11.85 18.75 3.76
CA LEU A 66 12.63 19.20 2.61
C LEU A 66 11.68 19.55 1.48
N VAL A 67 11.69 20.80 1.01
CA VAL A 67 10.76 21.30 0.00
C VAL A 67 11.51 21.78 -1.23
N SER A 68 11.00 21.43 -2.41
CA SER A 68 11.40 21.99 -3.71
C SER A 68 10.17 22.57 -4.43
N PRO A 69 10.35 23.29 -5.55
CA PRO A 69 9.22 23.79 -6.34
C PRO A 69 8.24 22.73 -6.86
N THR A 70 8.63 21.45 -6.87
CA THR A 70 7.83 20.36 -7.47
C THR A 70 7.43 19.27 -6.49
N GLN A 71 8.02 19.23 -5.29
CA GLN A 71 7.73 18.17 -4.31
C GLN A 71 8.21 18.56 -2.90
N ALA A 72 7.70 17.85 -1.91
CA ALA A 72 8.20 17.89 -0.56
C ALA A 72 8.47 16.46 -0.06
N VAL A 73 9.43 16.32 0.84
CA VAL A 73 9.71 15.10 1.59
C VAL A 73 9.64 15.44 3.07
N GLN A 74 8.67 14.85 3.76
CA GLN A 74 8.53 14.92 5.21
C GLN A 74 9.07 13.63 5.82
N ARG A 75 9.85 13.77 6.89
CA ARG A 75 10.27 12.65 7.73
C ARG A 75 9.89 12.96 9.15
N GLU A 76 9.18 12.02 9.75
CA GLU A 76 8.84 12.03 11.16
C GLU A 76 9.56 10.87 11.84
N TYR A 77 10.01 11.12 13.07
CA TYR A 77 10.82 10.16 13.81
C TYR A 77 10.05 9.72 15.05
N TYR A 78 9.86 8.41 15.18
CA TYR A 78 9.05 7.84 16.25
C TYR A 78 9.90 6.93 17.15
N ALA A 79 9.63 6.96 18.46
CA ALA A 79 10.18 5.97 19.39
C ALA A 79 9.53 4.59 19.20
N SER A 80 8.30 4.55 18.69
CA SER A 80 7.51 3.37 18.40
C SER A 80 6.63 3.60 17.18
N GLU A 81 6.41 2.57 16.36
CA GLU A 81 5.56 2.65 15.16
C GLU A 81 4.13 3.13 15.49
N PRO A 82 3.69 4.28 14.93
CA PRO A 82 2.30 4.72 15.04
C PRO A 82 1.33 3.73 14.39
N PRO A 83 0.06 3.72 14.82
CA PRO A 83 -0.95 2.88 14.19
C PRO A 83 -1.26 3.35 12.76
N LEU A 84 -1.78 2.46 11.90
CA LEU A 84 -2.04 2.76 10.48
C LEU A 84 -2.92 4.00 10.29
N GLU A 85 -3.89 4.19 11.18
CA GLU A 85 -4.88 5.26 11.17
C GLU A 85 -4.21 6.65 11.25
N HIS A 86 -3.05 6.75 11.89
CA HIS A 86 -2.25 7.97 11.94
C HIS A 86 -1.85 8.42 10.53
N PHE A 87 -1.25 7.52 9.76
CA PHE A 87 -0.78 7.80 8.40
C PHE A 87 -1.93 7.94 7.39
N LEU A 88 -3.04 7.22 7.60
CA LEU A 88 -4.24 7.40 6.78
C LEU A 88 -4.86 8.79 6.98
N ALA A 89 -4.79 9.37 8.18
CA ALA A 89 -5.29 10.71 8.45
C ALA A 89 -4.53 11.78 7.66
N GLU A 90 -3.22 11.61 7.44
CA GLU A 90 -2.41 12.51 6.59
C GLU A 90 -2.85 12.51 5.12
N LEU A 91 -3.50 11.44 4.66
CA LEU A 91 -3.97 11.24 3.29
C LEU A 91 -5.49 11.43 3.16
N ALA A 92 -6.16 12.00 4.17
CA ALA A 92 -7.61 12.08 4.27
C ALA A 92 -8.29 12.87 3.14
N ASP A 93 -7.56 13.78 2.49
CA ASP A 93 -8.05 14.58 1.36
C ASP A 93 -8.07 13.82 0.02
N LEU A 94 -7.61 12.57 -0.01
CA LEU A 94 -7.60 11.71 -1.19
C LEU A 94 -8.88 10.87 -1.28
N ASP A 95 -9.19 10.40 -2.48
CA ASP A 95 -10.35 9.54 -2.71
C ASP A 95 -10.04 8.10 -2.28
N LEU A 96 -8.85 7.60 -2.64
CA LEU A 96 -8.40 6.23 -2.40
C LEU A 96 -6.93 6.17 -1.97
N VAL A 97 -6.62 5.35 -0.96
CA VAL A 97 -5.25 5.00 -0.56
C VAL A 97 -5.01 3.51 -0.81
N LEU A 98 -3.98 3.19 -1.59
CA LEU A 98 -3.49 1.83 -1.79
C LEU A 98 -2.35 1.55 -0.79
N VAL A 99 -2.59 0.65 0.17
CA VAL A 99 -1.63 0.30 1.21
C VAL A 99 -0.82 -0.92 0.79
N GLU A 100 0.46 -0.77 0.47
CA GLU A 100 1.37 -1.89 0.24
C GLU A 100 1.91 -2.41 1.59
N GLY A 101 1.41 -3.55 2.07
CA GLY A 101 1.83 -4.14 3.35
C GLY A 101 0.79 -3.98 4.46
N TRP A 102 1.25 -3.80 5.71
CA TRP A 102 0.39 -3.69 6.90
C TRP A 102 -0.59 -4.87 7.08
N LYS A 103 -0.05 -6.10 7.06
CA LYS A 103 -0.85 -7.34 7.08
C LYS A 103 -1.81 -7.47 8.27
N SER A 104 -1.44 -6.88 9.40
CA SER A 104 -2.22 -6.87 10.64
C SER A 104 -3.37 -5.86 10.64
N SER A 105 -3.51 -5.04 9.60
CA SER A 105 -4.62 -4.07 9.51
C SER A 105 -5.96 -4.76 9.25
N ASP A 106 -7.02 -4.12 9.71
CA ASP A 106 -8.39 -4.53 9.43
C ASP A 106 -8.93 -3.95 8.11
N LEU A 107 -8.07 -3.36 7.26
CA LEU A 107 -8.47 -2.91 5.94
C LEU A 107 -8.94 -4.08 5.05
N PRO A 108 -9.89 -3.84 4.12
CA PRO A 108 -10.14 -4.74 3.01
C PRO A 108 -8.81 -5.03 2.30
N LYS A 109 -8.53 -6.29 1.99
CA LYS A 109 -7.21 -6.65 1.46
C LYS A 109 -7.23 -7.61 0.27
N ILE A 110 -6.38 -7.32 -0.70
CA ILE A 110 -6.01 -8.18 -1.82
C ILE A 110 -4.71 -8.89 -1.45
N VAL A 111 -4.73 -10.22 -1.43
CA VAL A 111 -3.57 -11.05 -1.06
C VAL A 111 -2.90 -11.60 -2.31
N LEU A 112 -1.67 -11.15 -2.59
CA LEU A 112 -0.83 -11.76 -3.62
C LEU A 112 -0.34 -13.13 -3.15
N VAL A 113 -0.76 -14.15 -3.88
CA VAL A 113 -0.38 -15.54 -3.66
C VAL A 113 0.69 -15.98 -4.64
N SER A 114 1.71 -16.69 -4.14
CA SER A 114 2.77 -17.27 -4.96
C SER A 114 3.17 -18.63 -4.39
N GLY A 115 3.35 -19.63 -5.27
CA GLY A 115 3.84 -20.95 -4.88
C GLY A 115 2.96 -21.72 -3.89
N GLY A 116 1.64 -21.50 -3.90
CA GLY A 116 0.68 -22.26 -3.10
C GLY A 116 0.63 -21.91 -1.60
N LYS A 117 1.39 -20.90 -1.14
CA LYS A 117 1.32 -20.43 0.24
C LYS A 117 0.25 -19.35 0.37
N ILE A 118 -0.78 -19.64 1.14
CA ILE A 118 -1.85 -18.70 1.49
C ILE A 118 -1.76 -18.48 3.00
N GLU A 119 -1.45 -17.24 3.39
CA GLU A 119 -1.51 -16.82 4.78
C GLU A 119 -2.97 -16.51 5.12
N ARG A 120 -3.47 -17.03 6.25
CA ARG A 120 -4.82 -16.72 6.72
C ARG A 120 -4.81 -15.31 7.32
N LEU A 121 -5.42 -14.37 6.61
CA LEU A 121 -5.57 -12.98 7.02
C LEU A 121 -7.07 -12.66 7.20
N THR A 122 -7.36 -11.62 7.98
CA THR A 122 -8.73 -11.12 8.17
C THR A 122 -9.11 -10.18 7.02
N ASN A 123 -10.42 -9.98 6.79
CA ASN A 123 -10.95 -9.00 5.83
C ASN A 123 -10.37 -9.09 4.39
N VAL A 124 -10.10 -10.32 3.93
CA VAL A 124 -9.63 -10.59 2.56
C VAL A 124 -10.82 -10.45 1.60
N ILE A 125 -10.68 -9.59 0.59
CA ILE A 125 -11.69 -9.40 -0.46
C ILE A 125 -11.33 -10.13 -1.76
N ALA A 126 -10.05 -10.46 -1.96
CA ALA A 126 -9.60 -11.31 -3.04
C ALA A 126 -8.20 -11.88 -2.80
N LEU A 127 -7.95 -13.02 -3.45
CA LEU A 127 -6.62 -13.51 -3.73
C LEU A 127 -6.21 -13.09 -5.14
N ALA A 128 -4.95 -12.72 -5.37
CA ALA A 128 -4.42 -12.37 -6.68
C ALA A 128 -3.16 -13.20 -6.99
N GLY A 129 -3.13 -13.91 -8.11
CA GLY A 129 -2.04 -14.81 -8.47
C GLY A 129 -1.83 -14.90 -9.98
N ASN A 130 -0.88 -15.72 -10.42
CA ASN A 130 -0.78 -16.08 -11.84
C ASN A 130 -1.78 -17.19 -12.13
N CYS A 131 -2.93 -16.86 -12.70
CA CYS A 131 -3.87 -17.84 -13.25
C CYS A 131 -4.05 -17.59 -14.75
N LYS A 132 -4.28 -18.67 -15.52
CA LYS A 132 -4.53 -18.57 -16.97
C LYS A 132 -5.97 -18.16 -17.30
N ASP A 133 -6.86 -18.27 -16.31
CA ASP A 133 -8.27 -17.88 -16.37
C ASP A 133 -8.49 -16.64 -15.49
N SER A 134 -9.49 -15.81 -15.82
CA SER A 134 -9.79 -14.54 -15.12
C SER A 134 -10.00 -14.70 -13.62
N SER A 135 -10.54 -15.86 -13.19
CA SER A 135 -10.48 -16.28 -11.79
C SER A 135 -10.52 -17.80 -11.58
N ILE A 136 -9.94 -18.29 -10.47
CA ILE A 136 -10.02 -19.68 -10.01
C ILE A 136 -10.59 -19.70 -8.58
N ALA A 137 -11.61 -20.54 -8.34
CA ALA A 137 -12.09 -20.77 -6.98
C ALA A 137 -11.09 -21.64 -6.20
N VAL A 138 -10.60 -21.15 -5.05
CA VAL A 138 -9.75 -21.91 -4.11
C VAL A 138 -10.46 -21.98 -2.77
N GLY A 139 -11.19 -23.08 -2.53
CA GLY A 139 -12.06 -23.20 -1.37
C GLY A 139 -13.30 -22.30 -1.52
N GLN A 140 -13.49 -21.36 -0.59
CA GLN A 140 -14.55 -20.34 -0.67
C GLN A 140 -14.07 -19.01 -1.30
N GLU A 141 -12.78 -18.90 -1.60
CA GLU A 141 -12.14 -17.67 -2.07
C GLU A 141 -12.08 -17.66 -3.61
N GLN A 142 -12.16 -16.47 -4.21
CA GLN A 142 -11.86 -16.26 -5.62
C GLN A 142 -10.41 -15.75 -5.77
N VAL A 143 -9.65 -16.42 -6.64
CA VAL A 143 -8.31 -16.00 -7.06
C VAL A 143 -8.41 -15.30 -8.40
N TYR A 144 -8.04 -14.03 -8.47
CA TYR A 144 -7.98 -13.23 -9.69
C TYR A 144 -6.62 -13.34 -10.35
N ASP A 145 -6.57 -13.18 -11.68
CA ASP A 145 -5.29 -12.99 -12.36
C ASP A 145 -4.74 -11.62 -11.95
N ARG A 146 -3.55 -11.60 -11.37
CA ARG A 146 -2.89 -10.36 -10.95
C ARG A 146 -2.60 -9.44 -12.15
N GLU A 147 -2.60 -9.97 -13.37
CA GLU A 147 -2.42 -9.21 -14.59
C GLU A 147 -3.73 -8.57 -15.10
N ASP A 148 -4.89 -9.05 -14.63
CA ASP A 148 -6.23 -8.51 -14.93
C ASP A 148 -6.57 -7.33 -14.01
N ILE A 149 -5.96 -6.18 -14.32
CA ILE A 149 -6.12 -4.95 -13.55
C ILE A 149 -7.56 -4.43 -13.62
N GLU A 150 -8.26 -4.64 -14.73
CA GLU A 150 -9.64 -4.18 -14.88
C GLU A 150 -10.55 -4.91 -13.89
N ALA A 151 -10.44 -6.23 -13.79
CA ALA A 151 -11.19 -7.02 -12.81
C ALA A 151 -10.88 -6.59 -11.37
N LEU A 152 -9.61 -6.39 -11.04
CA LEU A 152 -9.20 -5.93 -9.70
C LEU A 152 -9.70 -4.51 -9.38
N VAL A 153 -9.75 -3.62 -10.36
CA VAL A 153 -10.32 -2.27 -10.19
C VAL A 153 -11.82 -2.35 -9.91
N GLN A 154 -12.57 -3.18 -10.65
CA GLN A 154 -14.01 -3.35 -10.41
C GLN A 154 -14.28 -3.93 -9.02
N LEU A 155 -13.52 -4.96 -8.63
CA LEU A 155 -13.60 -5.54 -7.30
C LEU A 155 -13.41 -4.48 -6.20
N ILE A 156 -12.36 -3.65 -6.31
CA ILE A 156 -12.11 -2.58 -5.34
C ILE A 156 -13.23 -1.55 -5.35
N LYS A 157 -13.76 -1.17 -6.52
CA LYS A 157 -14.90 -0.25 -6.60
C LYS A 157 -16.09 -0.80 -5.80
N GLU A 158 -16.46 -2.04 -6.05
CA GLU A 158 -17.60 -2.72 -5.40
C GLU A 158 -17.43 -2.84 -3.89
N HIS A 159 -16.26 -3.23 -3.41
CA HIS A 159 -16.04 -3.57 -2.00
C HIS A 159 -15.50 -2.41 -1.15
N VAL A 160 -15.04 -1.32 -1.76
CA VAL A 160 -14.31 -0.26 -1.04
C VAL A 160 -14.86 1.12 -1.35
N LEU A 161 -15.20 1.41 -2.61
CA LEU A 161 -15.66 2.74 -3.03
C LEU A 161 -17.18 2.93 -3.01
N HIS A 162 -17.95 1.85 -3.10
CA HIS A 162 -19.42 1.87 -3.10
C HIS A 162 -20.09 1.58 -1.74
N GLU A 163 -19.30 1.38 -0.68
CA GLU A 163 -19.78 1.27 0.71
C GLU A 163 -19.94 2.62 1.42
#